data_AF-A0A0X4ESU1-F1
#
_entry.id   AF-A0A0X4ESU1-F1
#
_cell.length_a   1.000
_cell.length_b   1.000
_cell.length_c   1.000
_cell.angle_alpha   90.00
_cell.angle_beta   90.00
_cell.angle_gamma   90.00
#
_symmetry.space_group_name_H-M   'P 1'
#
loop_
_entity.id
_entity.type
_entity.pdbx_description
1 polymer ?
#
loop_
_entity_poly.entity_id
_entity_poly.type
_entity_poly.pdbx_seq_one_letter_code
_entity_poly.pdbx_strand_id
1 'polypeptide(L)'
;MKRTAAILLIAFSLALPGAANAAAVAAIFTAVNTALAAAEAEEANNSTQLEALEREAVTLPDAWKAYQQVSGTLPEGATIELQNRYRSLAVALVLKAAMACSPDALRLLERNDVIEFRVLRPSLVSACRTTK
;
A
#
# COMPACT_ATOMS: atom_id res chain seq x y z
N MET A 1 8.56 16.64 -12.53
CA MET A 1 8.87 18.04 -12.92
C MET A 1 8.23 19.12 -12.04
N LYS A 2 7.15 18.85 -11.28
CA LYS A 2 6.51 19.86 -10.39
C LYS A 2 7.27 20.14 -9.08
N ARG A 3 8.01 19.16 -8.55
CA ARG A 3 8.76 19.28 -7.28
C ARG A 3 9.98 20.22 -7.37
N THR A 4 10.65 20.26 -8.52
CA THR A 4 11.83 21.11 -8.74
C THR A 4 11.51 22.60 -8.77
N ALA A 5 10.33 22.98 -9.27
CA ALA A 5 9.87 24.38 -9.28
C ALA A 5 9.54 24.90 -7.87
N ALA A 6 8.95 24.04 -7.02
CA ALA A 6 8.64 24.40 -5.63
C ALA A 6 9.90 24.65 -4.80
N ILE A 7 10.94 23.84 -4.98
CA ILE A 7 12.23 23.98 -4.28
C ILE A 7 12.95 25.27 -4.72
N LEU A 8 12.90 25.61 -6.02
CA LEU A 8 13.49 26.85 -6.54
C LEU A 8 12.81 28.10 -5.98
N LEU A 9 11.49 28.08 -5.79
CA LEU A 9 10.72 29.17 -5.18
C LEU A 9 11.06 29.39 -3.69
N ILE A 10 11.29 28.30 -2.96
CA ILE A 10 11.72 28.36 -1.54
C ILE A 10 13.14 28.93 -1.44
N ALA A 11 14.06 28.50 -2.30
CA ALA A 11 15.44 29.00 -2.31
C ALA A 11 15.53 30.49 -2.68
N PHE A 12 14.67 30.96 -3.60
CA PHE A 12 14.68 32.36 -4.04
C PHE A 12 14.14 33.33 -2.98
N SER A 13 13.22 32.88 -2.12
CA SER A 13 12.62 33.71 -1.07
C SER A 13 13.51 33.87 0.18
N LEU A 14 14.48 32.96 0.38
CA LEU A 14 15.50 33.06 1.44
C LEU A 14 16.62 34.08 1.15
N ALA A 15 16.74 34.58 -0.09
CA ALA A 15 17.87 35.37 -0.54
C ALA A 15 17.65 36.90 -0.56
N LEU A 16 16.45 37.41 -0.27
CA LEU A 16 16.17 38.86 -0.29
C LEU A 16 16.02 39.45 1.13
N PRO A 17 16.65 40.59 1.48
CA PRO A 17 16.48 41.21 2.79
C PRO A 17 15.30 42.19 2.78
N GLY A 18 14.38 42.06 3.75
CA GLY A 18 13.36 43.07 4.06
C GLY A 18 11.92 42.56 4.15
N ALA A 19 11.09 43.27 4.91
CA ALA A 19 9.73 42.91 5.34
C ALA A 19 8.71 42.53 4.23
N ALA A 20 9.05 42.67 2.94
CA ALA A 20 8.28 42.15 1.81
C ALA A 20 8.17 40.61 1.79
N ASN A 21 9.00 39.91 2.57
CA ASN A 21 9.05 38.45 2.62
C ASN A 21 8.10 37.80 3.63
N ALA A 22 7.51 38.55 4.57
CA ALA A 22 6.64 37.94 5.59
C ALA A 22 5.36 37.36 4.98
N ALA A 23 4.75 38.08 4.03
CA ALA A 23 3.55 37.63 3.32
C ALA A 23 3.86 36.46 2.36
N ALA A 24 5.01 36.48 1.68
CA ALA A 24 5.45 35.38 0.83
C ALA A 24 5.76 34.11 1.64
N VAL A 25 6.45 34.25 2.78
CA VAL A 25 6.72 33.13 3.71
C VAL A 25 5.42 32.61 4.33
N ALA A 26 4.48 33.48 4.71
CA ALA A 26 3.17 33.06 5.21
C ALA A 26 2.36 32.33 4.13
N ALA A 27 2.40 32.79 2.87
CA ALA A 27 1.75 32.13 1.74
C ALA A 27 2.36 30.76 1.44
N ILE A 28 3.70 30.63 1.48
CA ILE A 28 4.40 29.36 1.34
C ILE A 28 4.05 28.41 2.50
N PHE A 29 4.06 28.91 3.73
CA PHE A 29 3.70 28.11 4.91
C PHE A 29 2.25 27.61 4.83
N THR A 30 1.33 28.47 4.40
CA THR A 30 -0.08 28.11 4.19
C THR A 30 -0.21 27.07 3.07
N ALA A 31 0.48 27.26 1.94
CA ALA A 31 0.46 26.32 0.83
C ALA A 31 1.03 24.94 1.22
N VAL A 32 2.10 24.91 2.01
CA VAL A 32 2.70 23.67 2.53
C VAL A 32 1.74 22.98 3.51
N ASN A 33 1.12 23.71 4.43
CA ASN A 33 0.18 23.13 5.38
C ASN A 33 -1.08 22.60 4.70
N THR A 34 -1.59 23.30 3.68
CA THR A 34 -2.74 22.83 2.89
C THR A 34 -2.38 21.58 2.08
N ALA A 35 -1.17 21.53 1.50
CA ALA A 35 -0.69 20.35 0.80
C ALA A 35 -0.49 19.15 1.74
N LEU A 36 -0.02 19.39 2.97
CA LEU A 36 0.12 18.37 4.00
C LEU A 36 -1.26 17.84 4.44
N ALA A 37 -2.20 18.73 4.74
CA ALA A 37 -3.57 18.35 5.11
C ALA A 37 -4.28 17.57 3.98
N ALA A 38 -4.03 17.93 2.71
CA ALA A 38 -4.55 17.19 1.58
C ALA A 38 -3.94 15.78 1.47
N ALA A 39 -2.65 15.64 1.70
CA ALA A 39 -1.97 14.34 1.71
C ALA A 39 -2.47 13.45 2.87
N GLU A 40 -2.65 14.02 4.07
CA GLU A 40 -3.21 13.31 5.23
C GLU A 40 -4.65 12.85 4.97
N ALA A 41 -5.47 13.70 4.36
CA ALA A 41 -6.84 13.34 3.98
C ALA A 41 -6.88 12.22 2.93
N GLU A 42 -5.97 12.27 1.94
CA GLU A 42 -5.83 11.22 0.92
C GLU A 42 -5.38 9.89 1.55
N GLU A 43 -4.44 9.92 2.50
CA GLU A 43 -3.99 8.73 3.21
C GLU A 43 -5.10 8.12 4.09
N ALA A 44 -5.85 8.95 4.81
CA ALA A 44 -7.00 8.49 5.59
C ALA A 44 -8.11 7.89 4.71
N ASN A 45 -8.32 8.45 3.52
CA ASN A 45 -9.26 7.88 2.56
C ASN A 45 -8.76 6.52 2.04
N ASN A 46 -7.48 6.41 1.69
CA ASN A 46 -6.88 5.18 1.21
C ASN A 46 -6.87 4.08 2.30
N SER A 47 -6.65 4.44 3.56
CA SER A 47 -6.75 3.47 4.68
C SER A 47 -8.18 2.98 4.86
N THR A 48 -9.17 3.87 4.74
CA THR A 48 -10.60 3.51 4.82
C THR A 48 -11.01 2.57 3.69
N GLN A 49 -10.50 2.80 2.48
CA GLN A 49 -10.70 1.90 1.34
C GLN A 49 -10.08 0.52 1.59
N LEU A 50 -8.89 0.46 2.17
CA LEU A 50 -8.27 -0.82 2.54
C LEU A 50 -9.12 -1.56 3.57
N GLU A 51 -9.69 -0.89 4.58
CA GLU A 51 -10.57 -1.55 5.55
C GLU A 51 -11.86 -2.09 4.91
N ALA A 52 -12.43 -1.37 3.93
CA ALA A 52 -13.56 -1.87 3.16
C ALA A 52 -13.18 -3.11 2.34
N LEU A 53 -12.00 -3.06 1.70
CA LEU A 53 -11.43 -4.16 0.94
C LEU A 53 -11.14 -5.39 1.81
N GLU A 54 -10.64 -5.19 3.04
CA GLU A 54 -10.44 -6.25 4.04
C GLU A 54 -11.76 -6.93 4.40
N ARG A 55 -12.82 -6.14 4.67
CA ARG A 55 -14.15 -6.69 4.95
C ARG A 55 -14.71 -7.48 3.77
N GLU A 56 -14.59 -6.95 2.56
CA GLU A 56 -15.05 -7.63 1.34
C GLU A 56 -14.25 -8.91 1.06
N ALA A 57 -12.92 -8.86 1.23
CA ALA A 57 -12.06 -10.02 1.02
C ALA A 57 -12.38 -11.18 1.97
N VAL A 58 -12.85 -10.88 3.19
CA VAL A 58 -13.27 -11.90 4.17
C VAL A 58 -14.60 -12.55 3.78
N THR A 59 -15.50 -11.84 3.09
CA THR A 59 -16.79 -12.39 2.65
C THR A 59 -16.68 -13.22 1.37
N LEU A 60 -15.61 -13.02 0.58
CA LEU A 60 -15.38 -13.80 -0.63
C LEU A 60 -15.11 -15.28 -0.29
N PRO A 61 -15.85 -16.22 -0.91
CA PRO A 61 -15.62 -17.66 -0.68
C PRO A 61 -14.31 -18.14 -1.30
N ASP A 62 -13.85 -17.47 -2.36
CA ASP A 62 -12.58 -17.76 -3.03
C ASP A 62 -11.51 -16.76 -2.58
N ALA A 63 -10.62 -17.22 -1.70
CA ALA A 63 -9.48 -16.44 -1.20
C ALA A 63 -8.47 -16.08 -2.30
N TRP A 64 -8.38 -16.86 -3.37
CA TRP A 64 -7.48 -16.55 -4.49
C TRP A 64 -7.99 -15.35 -5.29
N LYS A 65 -9.30 -15.32 -5.56
CA LYS A 65 -9.95 -14.16 -6.20
C LYS A 65 -9.82 -12.90 -5.34
N ALA A 66 -10.00 -13.02 -4.03
CA ALA A 66 -9.78 -11.91 -3.10
C ALA A 66 -8.32 -11.39 -3.16
N TYR A 67 -7.33 -12.28 -3.19
CA TYR A 67 -5.93 -11.90 -3.37
C TYR A 67 -5.69 -11.11 -4.67
N GLN A 68 -6.28 -11.54 -5.79
CA GLN A 68 -6.14 -10.84 -7.07
C GLN A 68 -6.72 -9.41 -7.01
N GLN A 69 -7.86 -9.24 -6.33
CA GLN A 69 -8.47 -7.91 -6.12
C GLN A 69 -7.57 -7.02 -5.24
N VAL A 70 -7.03 -7.56 -4.14
CA VAL A 70 -6.15 -6.80 -3.24
C VAL A 70 -4.83 -6.43 -3.90
N SER A 71 -4.21 -7.34 -4.62
CA SER A 71 -2.92 -7.10 -5.27
C SER A 71 -3.00 -6.08 -6.41
N GLY A 72 -4.15 -5.93 -7.06
CA GLY A 72 -4.37 -4.95 -8.13
C GLY A 72 -4.83 -3.56 -7.67
N THR A 73 -5.10 -3.35 -6.38
CA THR A 73 -5.74 -2.12 -5.86
C THR A 73 -4.84 -1.26 -4.99
N LEU A 74 -3.51 -1.51 -5.01
CA LEU A 74 -2.56 -0.67 -4.28
C LEU A 74 -2.55 0.75 -4.86
N PRO A 75 -2.85 1.80 -4.08
CA PRO A 75 -2.85 3.17 -4.56
C PRO A 75 -1.44 3.63 -5.00
N GLU A 76 -1.35 4.35 -6.12
CA GLU A 76 -0.09 4.99 -6.51
C GLU A 76 0.31 6.05 -5.47
N GLY A 77 1.57 6.02 -5.04
CA GLY A 77 2.06 6.97 -4.03
C GLY A 77 1.64 6.66 -2.59
N ALA A 78 1.04 5.48 -2.33
CA ALA A 78 0.76 5.00 -0.99
C ALA A 78 2.01 5.08 -0.08
N THR A 79 1.81 5.42 1.19
CA THR A 79 2.88 5.42 2.19
C THR A 79 3.40 4.01 2.43
N ILE A 80 4.62 3.90 2.98
CA ILE A 80 5.23 2.60 3.29
C ILE A 80 4.34 1.81 4.26
N GLU A 81 3.69 2.48 5.21
CA GLU A 81 2.78 1.84 6.16
C GLU A 81 1.58 1.22 5.44
N LEU A 82 0.92 1.98 4.56
CA LEU A 82 -0.21 1.47 3.79
C LEU A 82 0.20 0.32 2.86
N GLN A 83 1.34 0.43 2.18
CA GLN A 83 1.88 -0.65 1.36
C GLN A 83 2.11 -1.93 2.18
N ASN A 84 2.66 -1.81 3.39
CA ASN A 84 2.87 -2.95 4.27
C ASN A 84 1.55 -3.61 4.69
N ARG A 85 0.50 -2.83 4.96
CA ARG A 85 -0.83 -3.37 5.27
C ARG A 85 -1.42 -4.15 4.09
N TYR A 86 -1.36 -3.59 2.88
CA TYR A 86 -1.78 -4.30 1.65
C TYR A 86 -1.00 -5.61 1.46
N ARG A 87 0.32 -5.58 1.67
CA ARG A 87 1.17 -6.76 1.56
C ARG A 87 0.79 -7.83 2.58
N SER A 88 0.54 -7.45 3.83
CA SER A 88 0.12 -8.36 4.89
C SER A 88 -1.22 -9.04 4.54
N LEU A 89 -2.20 -8.26 4.07
CA LEU A 89 -3.48 -8.79 3.64
C LEU A 89 -3.32 -9.77 2.46
N ALA A 90 -2.52 -9.39 1.45
CA ALA A 90 -2.26 -10.22 0.30
C ALA A 90 -1.60 -11.56 0.70
N VAL A 91 -0.61 -11.54 1.59
CA VAL A 91 0.05 -12.76 2.13
C VAL A 91 -0.96 -13.65 2.84
N ALA A 92 -1.81 -13.10 3.70
CA ALA A 92 -2.84 -13.86 4.41
C ALA A 92 -3.82 -14.54 3.45
N LEU A 93 -4.25 -13.84 2.39
CA LEU A 93 -5.16 -14.38 1.38
C LEU A 93 -4.51 -15.49 0.55
N VAL A 94 -3.24 -15.34 0.15
CA VAL A 94 -2.50 -16.40 -0.55
C VAL A 94 -2.39 -17.65 0.30
N LEU A 95 -2.07 -17.52 1.60
CA LEU A 95 -2.01 -18.65 2.51
C LEU A 95 -3.37 -19.33 2.67
N LYS A 96 -4.44 -18.56 2.81
CA LYS A 96 -5.81 -19.09 2.87
C LYS A 96 -6.19 -19.84 1.59
N ALA A 97 -5.85 -19.29 0.42
CA ALA A 97 -6.07 -19.95 -0.87
C ALA A 97 -5.24 -21.23 -1.03
N ALA A 98 -3.99 -21.23 -0.56
CA ALA A 98 -3.13 -22.40 -0.58
C ALA A 98 -3.63 -23.52 0.37
N MET A 99 -4.17 -23.16 1.54
CA MET A 99 -4.85 -24.12 2.43
C MET A 99 -6.10 -24.74 1.79
N ALA A 100 -6.80 -23.97 0.96
CA ALA A 100 -7.89 -24.46 0.11
C ALA A 100 -7.40 -25.19 -1.16
N CYS A 101 -6.09 -25.46 -1.26
CA CYS A 101 -5.45 -26.17 -2.36
C CYS A 101 -5.62 -25.52 -3.74
N SER A 102 -5.73 -24.18 -3.77
CA SER A 102 -5.69 -23.44 -5.03
C SER A 102 -4.33 -23.65 -5.73
N PRO A 103 -4.32 -24.16 -6.99
CA PRO A 103 -3.08 -24.46 -7.70
C PRO A 103 -2.26 -23.19 -7.98
N ASP A 104 -2.93 -22.07 -8.24
CA ASP A 104 -2.25 -20.81 -8.54
C ASP A 104 -1.64 -20.19 -7.28
N ALA A 105 -2.31 -20.31 -6.13
CA ALA A 105 -1.76 -19.91 -4.84
C ALA A 105 -0.50 -20.73 -4.50
N LEU A 106 -0.55 -22.06 -4.67
CA LEU A 106 0.59 -22.94 -4.43
C LEU A 106 1.77 -22.62 -5.36
N ARG A 107 1.53 -22.37 -6.65
CA ARG A 107 2.57 -21.92 -7.59
C ARG A 107 3.18 -20.58 -7.17
N LEU A 108 2.36 -19.66 -6.65
CA LEU A 108 2.83 -18.37 -6.19
C LEU A 108 3.70 -18.51 -4.93
N LEU A 109 3.37 -19.43 -4.02
CA LEU A 109 4.21 -19.79 -2.87
C LEU A 109 5.53 -20.42 -3.29
N GLU A 110 5.56 -21.23 -4.36
CA GLU A 110 6.78 -21.87 -4.86
C GLU A 110 7.75 -20.86 -5.49
N ARG A 111 7.22 -19.87 -6.22
CA ARG A 111 8.00 -18.84 -6.92
C ARG A 111 8.52 -17.74 -6.01
N ASN A 112 7.82 -17.45 -4.91
CA ASN A 112 8.19 -16.37 -4.00
C ASN A 112 8.87 -16.90 -2.75
N ASP A 113 10.00 -16.29 -2.40
CA ASP A 113 10.81 -16.67 -1.25
C ASP A 113 10.52 -15.78 -0.03
N VAL A 114 9.23 -15.56 0.24
CA VAL A 114 8.77 -14.89 1.45
C VAL A 114 8.94 -15.87 2.61
N ILE A 115 9.51 -15.42 3.74
CA ILE A 115 9.90 -16.29 4.87
C ILE A 115 8.69 -17.10 5.37
N GLU A 116 7.54 -16.45 5.48
CA GLU A 116 6.25 -17.04 5.87
C GLU A 116 5.83 -18.18 4.92
N PHE A 117 6.10 -18.02 3.63
CA PHE A 117 5.81 -19.03 2.62
C PHE A 117 6.77 -20.20 2.70
N ARG A 118 8.07 -19.94 2.92
CA ARG A 118 9.11 -20.97 2.97
C ARG A 118 8.84 -22.00 4.06
N VAL A 119 8.38 -21.56 5.24
CA VAL A 119 8.09 -22.47 6.38
C VAL A 119 6.86 -23.33 6.11
N LEU A 120 5.80 -22.75 5.54
CA LEU A 120 4.52 -23.44 5.36
C LEU A 120 4.43 -24.28 4.07
N ARG A 121 5.28 -23.98 3.08
CA ARG A 121 5.24 -24.60 1.74
C ARG A 121 5.26 -26.14 1.76
N PRO A 122 6.18 -26.84 2.47
CA PRO A 122 6.24 -28.29 2.42
C PRO A 122 4.96 -28.93 2.95
N SER A 123 4.44 -28.41 4.06
CA SER A 123 3.23 -28.91 4.72
C SER A 123 1.98 -28.66 3.87
N LEU A 124 1.83 -27.46 3.30
CA LEU A 124 0.68 -27.11 2.45
C LEU A 124 0.65 -27.93 1.15
N VAL A 125 1.80 -28.03 0.47
CA VAL A 125 1.89 -28.81 -0.77
C VAL A 125 1.62 -30.29 -0.52
N SER A 126 2.14 -30.85 0.59
CA SER A 126 1.88 -32.24 0.97
C SER A 126 0.40 -32.48 1.29
N ALA A 127 -0.22 -31.64 2.13
CA ALA A 127 -1.62 -31.77 2.52
C ALA A 127 -2.56 -31.72 1.32
N CYS A 128 -2.28 -30.85 0.35
CA CYS A 128 -3.06 -30.70 -0.86
C CYS A 128 -2.87 -31.81 -1.90
N ARG A 129 -1.77 -32.58 -1.83
CA ARG A 129 -1.60 -33.79 -2.64
C ARG A 129 -2.37 -34.98 -2.07
N THR A 130 -2.54 -35.04 -0.75
CA THR A 130 -3.24 -36.14 -0.05
C THR A 130 -4.77 -36.00 -0.04
N THR A 131 -5.30 -34.81 -0.32
CA THR A 131 -6.75 -34.55 -0.39
C THR A 131 -7.35 -34.75 -1.79
N LYS A 132 -6.54 -35.12 -2.79
CA LYS A 132 -6.98 -35.58 -4.11
C LYS A 132 -7.23 -37.08 -4.11
#